data_AF-A0A484SX06-F1
#
_entry.id   AF-A0A484SX06-F1
#
_cell.length_a   1.000
_cell.length_b   1.000
_cell.length_c   1.000
_cell.angle_alpha   90.00
_cell.angle_beta   90.00
_cell.angle_gamma   90.00
#
_symmetry.space_group_name_H-M   'P 1'
#
loop_
_entity.id
_entity.type
_entity.pdbx_description
1 polymer ?
#
loop_
_entity_poly.entity_id
_entity_poly.type
_entity_poly.pdbx_seq_one_letter_code
_entity_poly.pdbx_strand_id
1 'polypeptide(L)'
;MHDLSEPDKSIIAIANGQVSGRTVGAPITSMALQAIVNHSHETEDYRLNYAGLASGKLMRSSTLFIRDESGAGAGLLCINFDDSRYRELSERILKLRHPDIFVESNFVYDESAGALAAVPPAEEPEQFPRSLESLTDEVFDQVLDLPAQERLSHRRRYEIVRELDSKGFFRVRGAVKEVARRLGCSTATIYRYLARLAEETKVRGGP
;
A
#
# COMPACT_ATOMS: atom_id res chain seq x y z
N MET A 1 5.49 -12.89 -5.18
CA MET A 1 6.87 -12.39 -5.33
C MET A 1 6.84 -11.18 -6.23
N HIS A 2 7.53 -10.13 -5.82
CA HIS A 2 7.60 -8.86 -6.52
C HIS A 2 9.01 -8.60 -7.04
N ASP A 3 9.10 -8.03 -8.23
CA ASP A 3 10.27 -7.37 -8.78
C ASP A 3 10.12 -5.85 -8.57
N LEU A 4 11.09 -5.23 -7.90
CA LEU A 4 11.06 -3.80 -7.58
C LEU A 4 11.54 -2.92 -8.75
N SER A 5 12.15 -3.48 -9.78
CA SER A 5 12.59 -2.75 -10.97
C SER A 5 11.44 -2.33 -11.89
N GLU A 6 10.30 -3.04 -11.82
CA GLU A 6 9.08 -2.74 -12.59
C GLU A 6 7.84 -2.55 -11.68
N PRO A 7 7.72 -1.44 -10.91
CA PRO A 7 6.63 -1.25 -9.95
C PRO A 7 5.21 -1.31 -10.54
N ASP A 8 5.03 -0.97 -11.82
CA ASP A 8 3.74 -1.05 -12.52
C ASP A 8 3.30 -2.49 -12.84
N LYS A 9 4.23 -3.44 -12.87
CA LYS A 9 4.01 -4.86 -13.13
C LYS A 9 4.78 -5.74 -12.16
N SER A 10 4.80 -5.33 -10.90
CA SER A 10 5.74 -5.87 -9.93
C SER A 10 5.57 -7.37 -9.67
N ILE A 11 4.35 -7.93 -9.75
CA ILE A 11 4.13 -9.35 -9.45
C ILE A 11 4.67 -10.21 -10.59
N ILE A 12 5.82 -10.86 -10.37
CA ILE A 12 6.43 -11.80 -11.31
C ILE A 12 6.02 -13.25 -11.07
N ALA A 13 5.60 -13.58 -9.85
CA ALA A 13 5.12 -14.92 -9.49
C ALA A 13 4.10 -14.84 -8.34
N ILE A 14 3.04 -15.63 -8.44
CA ILE A 14 1.99 -15.70 -7.43
C ILE A 14 1.42 -17.12 -7.32
N ALA A 15 1.24 -17.57 -6.09
CA ALA A 15 0.48 -18.77 -5.77
C ALA A 15 -0.76 -18.34 -5.00
N ASN A 16 -1.89 -19.01 -5.23
CA ASN A 16 -3.17 -18.71 -4.58
C ASN A 16 -3.62 -17.23 -4.70
N GLY A 17 -3.45 -16.64 -5.89
CA GLY A 17 -3.78 -15.23 -6.15
C GLY A 17 -5.22 -14.83 -5.81
N GLN A 18 -6.15 -15.79 -5.74
CA GLN A 18 -7.53 -15.57 -5.28
C GLN A 18 -7.64 -15.02 -3.85
N VAL A 19 -6.63 -15.22 -2.99
CA VAL A 19 -6.63 -14.70 -1.60
C VAL A 19 -6.57 -13.17 -1.60
N SER A 20 -5.71 -12.58 -2.44
CA SER A 20 -5.59 -11.13 -2.59
C SER A 20 -6.39 -10.58 -3.80
N GLY A 21 -6.91 -11.47 -4.64
CA GLY A 21 -7.53 -11.12 -5.92
C GLY A 21 -6.54 -10.62 -6.98
N ARG A 22 -5.23 -10.83 -6.78
CA ARG A 22 -4.17 -10.34 -7.68
C ARG A 22 -3.68 -11.45 -8.62
N THR A 23 -3.07 -11.03 -9.73
CA THR A 23 -2.46 -11.92 -10.74
C THR A 23 -1.06 -11.44 -11.10
N VAL A 24 -0.31 -12.25 -11.87
CA VAL A 24 0.99 -11.84 -12.42
C VAL A 24 0.82 -10.57 -13.25
N GLY A 25 1.73 -9.60 -13.07
CA GLY A 25 1.69 -8.29 -13.70
C GLY A 25 0.83 -7.25 -12.98
N ALA A 26 0.20 -7.58 -11.86
CA ALA A 26 -0.42 -6.57 -11.00
C ALA A 26 0.65 -5.63 -10.40
N PRO A 27 0.30 -4.35 -10.12
CA PRO A 27 1.26 -3.34 -9.71
C PRO A 27 1.80 -3.61 -8.30
N ILE A 28 2.71 -2.79 -7.82
CA ILE A 28 3.11 -2.79 -6.40
C ILE A 28 1.96 -2.27 -5.51
N THR A 29 2.03 -2.50 -4.21
CA THR A 29 1.10 -1.90 -3.23
C THR A 29 1.61 -0.52 -2.79
N SER A 30 0.74 0.32 -2.24
CA SER A 30 1.11 1.63 -1.67
C SER A 30 2.11 1.48 -0.51
N MET A 31 1.91 0.49 0.36
CA MET A 31 2.82 0.19 1.48
C MET A 31 4.22 -0.19 0.98
N ALA A 32 4.31 -1.12 0.02
CA ALA A 32 5.59 -1.51 -0.53
C ALA A 32 6.26 -0.34 -1.26
N LEU A 33 5.50 0.51 -1.95
CA LEU A 33 6.04 1.72 -2.59
C LEU A 33 6.64 2.69 -1.56
N GLN A 34 5.96 2.92 -0.44
CA GLN A 34 6.48 3.75 0.65
C GLN A 34 7.76 3.17 1.26
N ALA A 35 7.87 1.84 1.37
CA ALA A 35 9.10 1.20 1.84
C ALA A 35 10.29 1.48 0.91
N ILE A 36 10.06 1.64 -0.39
CA ILE A 36 11.09 2.03 -1.36
C ILE A 36 11.44 3.52 -1.25
N VAL A 37 10.45 4.39 -1.00
CA VAL A 37 10.67 5.84 -0.85
C VAL A 37 11.43 6.18 0.43
N ASN A 38 11.05 5.55 1.54
CA ASN A 38 11.64 5.82 2.85
C ASN A 38 12.94 5.03 3.09
N HIS A 39 13.43 4.30 2.08
CA HIS A 39 14.59 3.42 2.18
C HIS A 39 14.51 2.36 3.29
N SER A 40 13.31 2.09 3.84
CA SER A 40 13.14 1.10 4.92
C SER A 40 13.42 -0.31 4.43
N HIS A 41 13.20 -0.57 3.14
CA HIS A 41 13.57 -1.82 2.47
C HIS A 41 15.09 -2.07 2.38
N GLU A 42 15.93 -1.09 2.71
CA GLU A 42 17.40 -1.23 2.75
C GLU A 42 17.90 -1.57 4.16
N THR A 43 17.17 -1.12 5.19
CA THR A 43 17.57 -1.27 6.60
C THR A 43 16.80 -2.38 7.33
N GLU A 44 15.60 -2.72 6.88
CA GLU A 44 14.78 -3.81 7.41
C GLU A 44 14.96 -5.07 6.55
N ASP A 45 14.97 -6.25 7.19
CA ASP A 45 14.91 -7.54 6.49
C ASP A 45 13.47 -7.96 6.16
N TYR A 46 12.51 -7.54 6.98
CA TYR A 46 11.13 -7.96 6.87
C TYR A 46 10.16 -7.01 7.58
N ARG A 47 8.88 -7.14 7.23
CA ARG A 47 7.72 -6.69 7.99
C ARG A 47 6.78 -7.88 8.18
N LEU A 48 6.45 -8.22 9.41
CA LEU A 48 5.71 -9.45 9.72
C LEU A 48 4.38 -9.15 10.39
N ASN A 49 3.39 -9.99 10.09
CA ASN A 49 2.11 -10.06 10.79
C ASN A 49 1.33 -8.73 10.83
N TYR A 50 1.45 -7.92 9.81
CA TYR A 50 0.66 -6.70 9.70
C TYR A 50 -0.67 -6.97 8.99
N ALA A 51 -1.65 -6.09 9.23
CA ALA A 51 -2.97 -6.21 8.63
C ALA A 51 -2.93 -5.87 7.13
N GLY A 52 -3.51 -6.74 6.32
CA GLY A 52 -3.81 -6.48 4.91
C GLY A 52 -5.31 -6.56 4.66
N LEU A 53 -5.80 -5.83 3.67
CA LEU A 53 -7.19 -5.84 3.25
C LEU A 53 -7.30 -6.15 1.76
N ALA A 54 -8.00 -7.23 1.42
CA ALA A 54 -8.36 -7.51 0.04
C ALA A 54 -9.85 -7.79 -0.07
N SER A 55 -10.53 -7.06 -0.96
CA SER A 55 -11.96 -7.28 -1.25
C SER A 55 -12.85 -7.22 0.02
N GLY A 56 -12.51 -6.34 0.97
CA GLY A 56 -13.21 -6.21 2.25
C GLY A 56 -12.89 -7.30 3.28
N LYS A 57 -11.97 -8.22 2.96
CA LYS A 57 -11.53 -9.28 3.85
C LYS A 57 -10.18 -8.95 4.46
N LEU A 58 -10.09 -8.99 5.78
CA LEU A 58 -8.83 -8.85 6.48
C LEU A 58 -7.98 -10.11 6.31
N MET A 59 -6.67 -9.91 6.19
CA MET A 59 -5.67 -10.95 6.13
C MET A 59 -4.45 -10.55 6.94
N ARG A 60 -3.72 -11.54 7.43
CA ARG A 60 -2.42 -11.34 8.03
C ARG A 60 -1.34 -11.44 6.95
N SER A 61 -0.58 -10.39 6.80
CA SER A 61 0.40 -10.23 5.74
C SER A 61 1.82 -10.13 6.31
N SER A 62 2.78 -10.63 5.55
CA SER A 62 4.19 -10.56 5.86
C SER A 62 4.97 -10.32 4.56
N THR A 63 5.91 -9.39 4.60
CA THR A 63 6.75 -9.02 3.47
C THR A 63 8.21 -9.18 3.87
N LEU A 64 8.97 -9.96 3.10
CA LEU A 64 10.40 -10.12 3.25
C LEU A 64 11.09 -9.39 2.10
N PHE A 65 12.09 -8.58 2.43
CA PHE A 65 12.87 -7.82 1.46
C PHE A 65 13.97 -8.70 0.87
N ILE A 66 14.05 -8.74 -0.46
CA ILE A 66 15.10 -9.46 -1.19
C ILE A 66 16.08 -8.43 -1.73
N ARG A 67 17.36 -8.60 -1.40
CA ARG A 67 18.45 -7.75 -1.88
C ARG A 67 19.32 -8.49 -2.89
N ASP A 68 19.91 -7.75 -3.81
CA ASP A 68 20.93 -8.27 -4.72
C ASP A 68 22.31 -8.36 -4.04
N GLU A 69 23.32 -8.81 -4.79
CA GLU A 69 24.70 -8.94 -4.32
C GLU A 69 25.33 -7.61 -3.89
N SER A 70 24.80 -6.48 -4.36
CA SER A 70 25.25 -5.13 -3.98
C SER A 70 24.58 -4.61 -2.71
N GLY A 71 23.58 -5.33 -2.19
CA GLY A 71 22.77 -4.92 -1.04
C GLY A 71 21.56 -4.05 -1.42
N ALA A 72 21.34 -3.80 -2.71
CA ALA A 72 20.19 -3.00 -3.18
C ALA A 72 18.91 -3.84 -3.22
N GLY A 73 17.76 -3.20 -2.98
CA GLY A 73 16.46 -3.88 -3.02
C GLY A 73 16.09 -4.41 -4.41
N ALA A 74 16.10 -5.73 -4.57
CA ALA A 74 15.79 -6.42 -5.82
C ALA A 74 14.33 -6.87 -5.92
N GLY A 75 13.72 -7.26 -4.80
CA GLY A 75 12.39 -7.88 -4.82
C GLY A 75 11.74 -8.00 -3.46
N LEU A 76 10.52 -8.52 -3.45
CA LEU A 76 9.76 -8.82 -2.23
C LEU A 76 9.17 -10.23 -2.27
N LEU A 77 9.24 -10.93 -1.15
CA LEU A 77 8.44 -12.13 -0.92
C LEU A 77 7.31 -11.80 0.05
N CYS A 78 6.08 -11.85 -0.44
CA CYS A 78 4.89 -11.60 0.36
C CYS A 78 4.15 -12.91 0.67
N ILE A 79 3.80 -13.09 1.93
CA ILE A 79 2.99 -14.20 2.44
C ILE A 79 1.72 -13.58 3.04
N ASN A 80 0.58 -13.89 2.43
CA ASN A 80 -0.71 -13.36 2.81
C ASN A 80 -1.61 -14.50 3.24
N PHE A 81 -2.12 -14.43 4.46
CA PHE A 81 -2.87 -15.50 5.09
C PHE A 81 -4.25 -15.02 5.51
N ASP A 82 -5.27 -15.63 4.92
CA ASP A 82 -6.66 -15.47 5.31
C ASP A 82 -6.96 -16.41 6.49
N ASP A 83 -7.01 -15.84 7.71
CA ASP A 83 -7.27 -16.57 8.95
C ASP A 83 -8.75 -16.55 9.39
N SER A 84 -9.64 -15.93 8.61
CA SER A 84 -11.06 -15.76 8.93
C SER A 84 -11.74 -17.06 9.38
N ARG A 85 -11.51 -18.17 8.68
CA ARG A 85 -12.12 -19.47 8.98
C ARG A 85 -11.67 -20.05 10.32
N TYR A 86 -10.42 -19.78 10.72
CA TYR A 86 -9.89 -20.22 12.02
C TYR A 86 -10.43 -19.34 13.13
N ARG A 87 -10.59 -18.04 12.87
CA ARG A 87 -11.25 -17.10 13.80
C ARG A 87 -12.71 -17.49 14.03
N GLU A 88 -13.49 -17.71 12.97
CA GLU A 88 -14.87 -18.18 13.06
C GLU A 88 -14.99 -19.48 13.86
N LEU A 89 -14.07 -20.43 13.65
CA LEU A 89 -14.05 -21.68 14.41
C LEU A 89 -13.74 -21.43 15.90
N SER A 90 -12.75 -20.59 16.20
CA SER A 90 -12.39 -20.23 17.58
C SER A 90 -13.56 -19.57 18.32
N GLU A 91 -14.19 -18.58 17.69
CA GLU A 91 -15.39 -17.90 18.23
C GLU A 91 -16.51 -18.90 18.50
N ARG A 92 -16.79 -19.81 17.57
CA ARG A 92 -17.83 -20.84 17.74
C ARG A 92 -17.52 -21.76 18.91
N ILE A 93 -16.26 -22.16 19.11
CA ILE A 93 -15.85 -23.00 20.24
C ILE A 93 -16.04 -22.25 21.57
N LEU A 94 -15.64 -20.98 21.64
CA LEU A 94 -15.78 -20.17 22.86
C LEU A 94 -17.25 -19.94 23.22
N LYS A 95 -18.11 -19.70 22.23
CA LYS A 95 -19.57 -19.53 22.40
C LYS A 95 -20.28 -20.80 22.88
N LEU A 96 -19.64 -21.98 22.84
CA LEU A 96 -20.20 -23.20 23.48
C LEU A 96 -20.16 -23.16 25.01
N ARG A 97 -19.22 -22.40 25.58
CA ARG A 97 -18.95 -22.38 27.03
C ARG A 97 -19.25 -21.04 27.68
N HIS A 98 -19.27 -19.97 26.90
CA HIS A 98 -19.42 -18.61 27.37
C HIS A 98 -20.58 -17.89 26.69
N PRO A 99 -21.29 -16.99 27.38
CA PRO A 99 -22.26 -16.10 26.75
C PRO A 99 -21.61 -15.26 25.64
N ASP A 100 -22.36 -14.92 24.59
CA ASP A 100 -21.84 -14.17 23.44
C ASP A 100 -21.17 -12.86 23.86
N ILE A 101 -21.80 -12.09 24.76
CA ILE A 101 -21.25 -10.83 25.30
C ILE A 101 -19.88 -11.04 25.95
N PHE A 102 -19.65 -12.18 26.60
CA PHE A 102 -18.35 -12.48 27.23
C PHE A 102 -17.28 -12.72 26.17
N VAL A 103 -17.61 -13.46 25.10
CA VAL A 103 -16.68 -13.70 23.98
C VAL A 103 -16.35 -12.39 23.27
N GLU A 104 -17.37 -11.58 22.97
CA GLU A 104 -17.26 -10.31 22.26
C GLU A 104 -16.59 -9.18 23.06
N SER A 105 -16.35 -9.36 24.36
CA SER A 105 -15.65 -8.36 25.19
C SER A 105 -14.28 -8.81 25.69
N ASN A 106 -14.05 -10.13 25.84
CA ASN A 106 -12.84 -10.66 26.45
C ASN A 106 -11.91 -11.36 25.45
N PHE A 107 -12.42 -11.74 24.28
CA PHE A 107 -11.66 -12.46 23.25
C PHE A 107 -11.68 -11.74 21.90
N VAL A 108 -11.99 -10.43 21.90
CA VAL A 108 -11.80 -9.59 20.73
C VAL A 108 -10.33 -9.66 20.37
N TYR A 109 -10.04 -10.37 19.29
CA TYR A 109 -8.74 -10.32 18.68
C TYR A 109 -8.62 -8.93 18.08
N ASP A 110 -7.76 -8.09 18.65
CA ASP A 110 -7.45 -6.81 18.06
C ASP A 110 -6.70 -7.06 16.76
N GLU A 111 -7.43 -6.99 15.66
CA GLU A 111 -6.94 -7.15 14.29
C GLU A 111 -5.80 -6.16 13.96
N SER A 112 -5.70 -5.05 14.71
CA SER A 112 -4.61 -4.07 14.62
C SER A 112 -3.45 -4.35 15.58
N ALA A 113 -3.69 -5.02 16.72
CA ALA A 113 -2.66 -5.40 17.70
C ALA A 113 -2.13 -6.84 17.56
N GLY A 114 -2.56 -7.60 16.56
CA GLY A 114 -2.01 -8.92 16.18
C GLY A 114 -0.56 -8.90 15.69
N ALA A 115 0.08 -7.73 15.67
CA ALA A 115 1.53 -7.61 15.61
C ALA A 115 2.11 -8.08 16.96
N LEU A 116 2.76 -9.25 16.97
CA LEU A 116 3.77 -9.56 17.99
C LEU A 116 4.63 -8.29 18.20
N ALA A 117 4.84 -7.93 19.47
CA ALA A 117 5.34 -6.67 20.02
C ALA A 117 6.73 -6.17 19.53
N ALA A 118 7.06 -6.30 18.25
CA ALA A 118 8.36 -5.98 17.66
C ALA A 118 8.28 -5.17 16.37
N VAL A 119 7.09 -4.87 15.84
CA VAL A 119 6.93 -4.03 14.63
C VAL A 119 5.91 -2.93 14.93
N PRO A 120 6.21 -1.65 14.66
CA PRO A 120 5.22 -0.59 14.81
C PRO A 120 3.99 -0.92 13.95
N PRO A 121 2.77 -0.72 14.47
CA PRO A 121 1.56 -0.97 13.70
C PRO A 121 1.60 -0.12 12.43
N ALA A 122 1.29 -0.72 11.29
CA ALA A 122 0.92 0.06 10.12
C ALA A 122 -0.33 0.87 10.49
N GLU A 123 -0.30 2.20 10.32
CA GLU A 123 -1.41 3.08 10.70
C GLU A 123 -2.72 2.72 9.98
N GLU A 124 -2.63 2.04 8.82
CA GLU A 124 -3.77 1.47 8.10
C GLU A 124 -3.44 0.10 7.48
N PRO A 125 -4.43 -0.79 7.28
CA PRO A 125 -4.22 -2.08 6.60
C PRO A 125 -3.69 -1.91 5.16
N GLU A 126 -2.70 -2.72 4.78
CA GLU A 126 -2.18 -2.73 3.40
C GLU A 126 -3.28 -3.16 2.42
N GLN A 127 -3.54 -2.34 1.40
CA GLN A 127 -4.46 -2.69 0.33
C GLN A 127 -3.74 -3.40 -0.82
N PHE A 128 -4.48 -4.24 -1.55
CA PHE A 128 -3.96 -5.07 -2.63
C PHE A 128 -4.56 -4.70 -4.00
N PRO A 129 -4.11 -3.60 -4.64
CA PRO A 129 -4.67 -3.15 -5.91
C PRO A 129 -4.42 -4.16 -7.02
N ARG A 130 -5.43 -4.39 -7.86
CA ARG A 130 -5.37 -5.37 -8.95
C ARG A 130 -4.84 -4.77 -10.24
N SER A 131 -4.95 -3.46 -10.38
CA SER A 131 -4.53 -2.69 -11.55
C SER A 131 -3.99 -1.32 -11.15
N LEU A 132 -3.33 -0.64 -12.09
CA LEU A 132 -2.82 0.71 -11.87
C LEU A 132 -3.93 1.70 -11.54
N GLU A 133 -5.10 1.56 -12.16
CA GLU A 133 -6.28 2.37 -11.89
C GLU A 133 -6.71 2.20 -10.42
N SER A 134 -6.82 0.96 -9.93
CA SER A 134 -7.18 0.70 -8.53
C SER A 134 -6.13 1.20 -7.52
N LEU A 135 -4.85 1.12 -7.86
CA LEU A 135 -3.78 1.71 -7.04
C LEU A 135 -3.89 3.24 -7.02
N THR A 136 -4.25 3.84 -8.16
CA THR A 136 -4.45 5.29 -8.23
C THR A 136 -5.63 5.71 -7.39
N ASP A 137 -6.76 5.00 -7.48
CA ASP A 137 -7.95 5.30 -6.67
C ASP A 137 -7.63 5.20 -5.18
N GLU A 138 -6.96 4.13 -4.75
CA GLU A 138 -6.52 3.96 -3.36
C GLU A 138 -5.65 5.11 -2.85
N VAL A 139 -4.59 5.45 -3.59
CA VAL A 139 -3.67 6.52 -3.17
C VAL A 139 -4.37 7.88 -3.21
N PHE A 140 -5.32 8.08 -4.15
CA PHE A 140 -6.14 9.29 -4.17
C PHE A 140 -7.07 9.37 -2.96
N ASP A 141 -7.72 8.28 -2.56
CA ASP A 141 -8.61 8.27 -1.39
C ASP A 141 -7.83 8.59 -0.11
N GLN A 142 -6.56 8.18 0.01
CA GLN A 142 -5.68 8.57 1.12
C GLN A 142 -5.29 10.06 1.11
N VAL A 143 -5.27 10.71 -0.07
CA VAL A 143 -4.81 12.10 -0.27
C VAL A 143 -5.99 13.09 -0.32
N LEU A 144 -7.17 12.59 -0.67
CA LEU A 144 -8.38 13.36 -0.93
C LEU A 144 -9.49 12.99 0.04
N ASP A 145 -9.62 13.78 1.09
CA ASP A 145 -10.88 13.88 1.84
C ASP A 145 -11.84 14.85 1.11
N LEU A 146 -12.26 14.51 -0.12
CA LEU A 146 -13.07 15.42 -0.96
C LEU A 146 -14.39 14.81 -1.46
N PRO A 147 -15.51 15.56 -1.38
CA PRO A 147 -16.70 15.26 -2.15
C PRO A 147 -16.46 15.47 -3.66
N ALA A 148 -16.94 14.54 -4.47
CA ALA A 148 -16.61 14.33 -5.89
C ALA A 148 -16.93 15.46 -6.89
N GLN A 149 -17.31 16.67 -6.46
CA GLN A 149 -17.93 17.68 -7.33
C GLN A 149 -17.30 19.09 -7.31
N GLU A 150 -16.27 19.36 -6.50
CA GLU A 150 -15.60 20.67 -6.54
C GLU A 150 -14.53 20.75 -7.64
N ARG A 151 -14.56 21.85 -8.43
CA ARG A 151 -13.48 22.16 -9.37
C ARG A 151 -12.20 22.41 -8.58
N LEU A 152 -11.28 21.45 -8.63
CA LEU A 152 -9.96 21.57 -8.01
C LEU A 152 -9.22 22.80 -8.55
N SER A 153 -8.89 23.74 -7.65
CA SER A 153 -8.03 24.87 -7.98
C SER A 153 -6.65 24.41 -8.45
N HIS A 154 -5.94 25.24 -9.22
CA HIS A 154 -4.55 24.93 -9.61
C HIS A 154 -3.64 24.69 -8.40
N ARG A 155 -3.85 25.41 -7.30
CA ARG A 155 -3.11 25.22 -6.04
C ARG A 155 -3.37 23.83 -5.46
N ARG A 156 -4.63 23.42 -5.36
CA ARG A 156 -4.99 22.11 -4.81
C ARG A 156 -4.46 20.96 -5.67
N ARG A 157 -4.53 21.07 -7.01
CA ARG A 157 -3.92 20.09 -7.91
C ARG A 157 -2.41 19.94 -7.69
N TYR A 158 -1.70 21.06 -7.50
CA TYR A 158 -0.27 21.03 -7.19
C TYR A 158 0.03 20.33 -5.86
N GLU A 159 -0.76 20.61 -4.81
CA GLU A 159 -0.62 19.96 -3.50
C GLU A 159 -0.83 18.45 -3.58
N ILE A 160 -1.85 18.00 -4.31
CA ILE A 160 -2.10 16.57 -4.55
C ILE A 160 -0.91 15.94 -5.26
N VAL A 161 -0.42 16.55 -6.34
CA VAL A 161 0.75 16.03 -7.07
C VAL A 161 1.99 15.98 -6.18
N ARG A 162 2.20 16.98 -5.33
CA ARG A 162 3.30 16.97 -4.34
C ARG A 162 3.19 15.80 -3.36
N GLU A 163 1.99 15.55 -2.84
CA GLU A 163 1.78 14.46 -1.90
C GLU A 163 1.96 13.08 -2.55
N LEU A 164 1.41 12.91 -3.75
CA LEU A 164 1.62 11.71 -4.57
C LEU A 164 3.10 11.46 -4.87
N ASP A 165 3.85 12.51 -5.18
CA ASP A 165 5.30 12.44 -5.41
C ASP A 165 6.05 12.05 -4.14
N SER A 166 5.71 12.62 -2.99
CA SER A 166 6.31 12.24 -1.70
C SER A 166 6.00 10.80 -1.28
N LYS A 167 4.89 10.22 -1.76
CA LYS A 167 4.56 8.80 -1.57
C LYS A 167 5.21 7.90 -2.64
N GLY A 168 5.97 8.46 -3.58
CA GLY A 168 6.68 7.75 -4.64
C GLY A 168 5.80 7.28 -5.80
N PHE A 169 4.54 7.73 -5.88
CA PHE A 169 3.55 7.24 -6.84
C PHE A 169 4.02 7.38 -8.30
N PHE A 170 4.78 8.44 -8.63
CA PHE A 170 5.28 8.67 -9.97
C PHE A 170 6.47 7.78 -10.40
N ARG A 171 6.96 6.90 -9.52
CA ARG A 171 7.91 5.83 -9.88
C ARG A 171 7.24 4.71 -10.68
N VAL A 172 5.90 4.61 -10.60
CA VAL A 172 5.11 3.62 -11.33
C VAL A 172 4.88 4.11 -12.77
N ARG A 173 5.28 3.31 -13.78
CA ARG A 173 5.04 3.69 -15.18
C ARG A 173 3.54 3.80 -15.44
N GLY A 174 3.16 4.84 -16.17
CA GLY A 174 1.76 5.15 -16.46
C GLY A 174 1.07 6.03 -15.40
N ALA A 175 1.65 6.21 -14.19
CA ALA A 175 1.05 7.01 -13.12
C ALA A 175 0.73 8.44 -13.58
N VAL A 176 1.62 9.10 -14.34
CA VAL A 176 1.38 10.46 -14.86
C VAL A 176 0.10 10.55 -15.69
N LYS A 177 -0.17 9.55 -16.55
CA LYS A 177 -1.37 9.52 -17.39
C LYS A 177 -2.62 9.36 -16.54
N GLU A 178 -2.54 8.51 -15.52
CA GLU A 178 -3.67 8.19 -14.65
C GLU A 178 -4.02 9.34 -13.71
N VAL A 179 -3.01 9.98 -13.11
CA VAL A 179 -3.17 11.21 -12.31
C VAL A 179 -3.76 12.34 -13.14
N ALA A 180 -3.26 12.54 -14.38
CA ALA A 180 -3.78 13.58 -15.27
C ALA A 180 -5.27 13.37 -15.59
N ARG A 181 -5.65 12.12 -15.88
CA ARG A 181 -7.05 11.71 -16.10
C ARG A 181 -7.91 12.00 -14.87
N ARG A 182 -7.45 11.62 -13.68
CA ARG A 182 -8.20 11.78 -12.42
C ARG A 182 -8.36 13.24 -11.98
N LEU A 183 -7.32 14.07 -12.19
CA LEU A 183 -7.35 15.51 -11.86
C LEU A 183 -8.00 16.38 -12.94
N GLY A 184 -8.40 15.79 -14.07
CA GLY A 184 -9.00 16.49 -15.20
C GLY A 184 -8.06 17.52 -15.83
N CYS A 185 -6.78 17.18 -15.99
CA CYS A 185 -5.76 18.05 -16.58
C CYS A 185 -4.88 17.30 -17.59
N SER A 186 -3.98 18.01 -18.27
CA SER A 186 -3.06 17.41 -19.24
C SER A 186 -1.85 16.74 -18.55
N THR A 187 -1.28 15.72 -19.18
CA THR A 187 0.00 15.13 -18.73
C THR A 187 1.11 16.17 -18.66
N ALA A 188 1.14 17.13 -19.59
CA ALA A 188 2.05 18.27 -19.56
C ALA A 188 1.89 19.14 -18.30
N THR A 189 0.69 19.25 -17.74
CA THR A 189 0.46 19.96 -16.47
C THR A 189 1.08 19.20 -15.29
N ILE A 190 0.96 17.87 -15.26
CA ILE A 190 1.60 17.05 -14.24
C ILE A 190 3.13 17.16 -14.32
N TYR A 191 3.72 17.03 -15.51
CA TYR A 191 5.16 17.20 -15.69
C TYR A 191 5.66 18.58 -15.26
N ARG A 192 4.90 19.65 -15.53
CA ARG A 192 5.23 21.00 -15.06
C ARG A 192 5.25 21.09 -13.53
N TYR A 193 4.30 20.44 -12.85
CA TYR A 193 4.28 20.39 -11.38
C TYR A 193 5.46 19.58 -10.83
N LEU A 194 5.79 18.43 -11.42
CA LEU A 194 6.95 17.62 -11.03
C LEU A 194 8.28 18.36 -11.24
N ALA A 195 8.43 19.08 -12.36
CA ALA A 195 9.62 19.89 -12.62
C ALA A 195 9.80 20.98 -11.55
N ARG A 196 8.71 21.67 -11.19
CA ARG A 196 8.71 22.68 -10.13
C ARG A 196 9.07 22.08 -8.76
N LEU A 197 8.55 20.89 -8.43
CA LEU A 197 8.91 20.19 -7.19
C LEU A 197 10.41 19.85 -7.15
N ALA A 198 10.97 19.38 -8.26
CA ALA A 198 12.40 19.10 -8.36
C ALA A 198 13.28 20.35 -8.16
N GLU A 199 12.83 21.52 -8.64
CA GLU A 199 13.49 22.80 -8.38
C GLU A 199 13.39 23.21 -6.89
N GLU A 200 12.21 23.08 -6.27
CA GLU A 200 11.99 23.40 -4.85
C GLU A 200 12.86 22.52 -3.92
N THR A 201 13.04 21.24 -4.25
CA THR A 201 13.91 20.32 -3.49
C THR A 201 15.39 20.68 -3.63
N LYS A 202 15.85 21.05 -4.84
CA LYS A 202 17.23 21.51 -5.06
C LYS A 202 17.57 22.79 -4.30
N VAL A 203 16.61 23.70 -4.16
CA VAL A 203 16.80 24.97 -3.42
C VAL A 203 16.83 24.74 -1.91
N ARG A 204 16.09 23.74 -1.39
CA ARG A 204 16.10 23.38 0.04
C ARG A 204 17.30 22.52 0.47
N GLY A 205 17.88 21.76 -0.46
CA GLY A 205 19.06 20.91 -0.23
C GLY A 205 20.39 21.55 -0.62
N GLY A 206 20.48 22.89 -0.63
CA GLY A 206 21.74 23.62 -0.90
C GLY A 206 22.83 23.32 0.13
N PRO A 207 24.12 23.44 -0.28
CA PRO A 207 25.28 22.70 0.24
C PRO A 207 25.56 22.81 1.74
#